data_AF-A0AAW2S795-F1
#
_entry.id   AF-A0AAW2S795-F1
#
_cell.length_a   1.000
_cell.length_b   1.000
_cell.length_c   1.000
_cell.angle_alpha   90.00
_cell.angle_beta   90.00
_cell.angle_gamma   90.00
#
_symmetry.space_group_name_H-M   'P 1'
#
loop_
_entity.id
_entity.type
_entity.pdbx_description
1 polymer ?
#
loop_
_entity_poly.entity_id
_entity_poly.type
_entity_poly.pdbx_seq_one_letter_code
_entity_poly.pdbx_strand_id
1 'polypeptide(L)'
;MDRAFMMQAALMWIVNDLPTYGMASVWSTAGVVGCSVYMDDTRAFYLQHDTKAGYFDCHRQFFPAHHPYRRNKKAFMKNRVENKVARLRLIGDQILDRIANISPAVENGVVIT
;
A
#
# COMPACT_ATOMS: atom_id res chain seq x y z
N MET A 1 6.78 10.41 -52.88
CA MET A 1 7.78 9.55 -52.22
C MET A 1 7.48 9.61 -50.74
N ASP A 2 6.67 8.69 -50.24
CA ASP A 2 6.27 8.68 -48.83
C ASP A 2 7.35 7.93 -48.05
N ARG A 3 8.12 8.66 -47.24
CA ARG A 3 9.08 8.06 -46.31
C ARG A 3 8.34 7.70 -45.03
N ALA A 4 8.28 6.40 -44.73
CA ALA A 4 7.78 5.93 -43.45
C ALA A 4 8.74 6.34 -42.32
N PHE A 5 8.23 7.14 -41.38
CA PHE A 5 8.94 7.47 -40.15
C PHE A 5 8.71 6.36 -39.13
N MET A 6 9.76 5.64 -38.76
CA MET A 6 9.72 4.62 -37.71
C MET A 6 9.88 5.32 -36.36
N MET A 7 8.77 5.54 -35.66
CA MET A 7 8.79 6.06 -34.29
C MET A 7 9.06 4.93 -33.30
N GLN A 8 10.11 5.08 -32.49
CA GLN A 8 10.38 4.21 -31.34
C GLN A 8 10.09 4.99 -30.06
N ALA A 9 9.25 4.43 -29.19
CA ALA A 9 8.94 5.00 -27.88
C ALA A 9 9.28 3.99 -26.79
N ALA A 10 9.84 4.47 -25.68
CA ALA A 10 10.12 3.68 -24.49
C ALA A 10 9.44 4.33 -23.28
N LEU A 11 8.82 3.51 -22.42
CA LEU A 11 8.18 3.95 -21.19
C LEU A 11 9.21 3.97 -20.06
N MET A 12 9.51 5.14 -19.50
CA MET A 12 10.48 5.26 -18.39
C MET A 12 9.83 5.09 -17.01
N TRP A 13 8.74 5.81 -16.73
CA TRP A 13 7.99 5.69 -15.48
C TRP A 13 6.54 6.12 -15.67
N ILE A 14 5.65 5.56 -14.84
CA ILE A 14 4.25 5.95 -14.76
C ILE A 14 4.04 6.70 -13.44
N VAL A 15 3.60 7.96 -13.50
CA VAL A 15 3.14 8.70 -12.32
C VAL A 15 1.66 8.43 -12.15
N ASN A 16 1.30 7.56 -11.21
CA ASN A 16 -0.09 7.23 -10.90
C ASN A 16 -0.52 7.94 -9.62
N ASP A 17 -1.75 8.46 -9.59
CA ASP A 17 -2.40 8.82 -8.34
C ASP A 17 -2.87 7.55 -7.60
N LEU A 18 -3.38 7.69 -6.37
CA LEU A 18 -3.82 6.53 -5.57
C LEU A 18 -4.93 5.70 -6.28
N PRO A 19 -5.98 6.31 -6.86
CA PRO A 19 -6.99 5.57 -7.63
C PRO A 19 -6.41 4.80 -8.82
N THR A 20 -5.57 5.43 -9.65
CA THR A 20 -4.94 4.76 -10.79
C THR A 20 -3.98 3.67 -10.34
N TYR A 21 -3.28 3.85 -9.21
CA TYR A 21 -2.48 2.79 -8.62
C TYR A 21 -3.33 1.57 -8.28
N GLY A 22 -4.50 1.76 -7.67
CA GLY A 22 -5.40 0.64 -7.35
C GLY A 22 -5.81 -0.17 -8.58
N MET A 23 -6.16 0.51 -9.67
CA MET A 23 -6.50 -0.15 -10.93
C MET A 23 -5.30 -0.85 -11.58
N ALA A 24 -4.12 -0.23 -11.55
CA ALA A 24 -2.91 -0.78 -12.19
C ALA A 24 -2.28 -1.93 -11.40
N SER A 25 -2.39 -1.90 -10.07
CA SER A 25 -1.79 -2.90 -9.17
C SER A 25 -2.78 -3.98 -8.72
N VAL A 26 -4.04 -3.92 -9.21
CA VAL A 26 -5.15 -4.77 -8.74
C VAL A 26 -5.27 -4.70 -7.21
N TRP A 27 -4.94 -3.54 -6.64
CA TRP A 27 -4.92 -3.32 -5.20
C TRP A 27 -6.12 -2.48 -4.79
N SER A 28 -6.87 -2.95 -3.78
CA SER A 28 -7.94 -2.14 -3.24
C SER A 28 -7.36 -0.87 -2.63
N THR A 29 -7.84 0.30 -3.03
CA THR A 29 -7.51 1.59 -2.40
C THR A 29 -8.46 1.93 -1.24
N ALA A 30 -9.45 1.08 -1.02
CA ALA A 30 -10.49 1.25 -0.02
C ALA A 30 -10.27 0.33 1.19
N GLY A 31 -10.87 0.72 2.32
CA GLY A 31 -10.81 -0.06 3.55
C GLY A 31 -9.43 0.00 4.22
N VAL A 32 -9.14 -0.95 5.12
CA VAL A 32 -7.93 -0.97 5.95
C VAL A 32 -6.66 -1.39 5.21
N VAL A 33 -6.80 -2.16 4.13
CA VAL A 33 -5.68 -2.62 3.28
C VAL A 33 -5.33 -1.61 2.17
N GLY A 34 -6.01 -0.46 2.11
CA GLY A 34 -5.87 0.56 1.08
C GLY A 34 -4.50 1.23 0.93
N CYS A 35 -3.61 1.09 1.92
CA CYS A 35 -2.33 1.78 1.90
C CYS A 35 -1.29 1.01 1.09
N SER A 36 -0.83 1.57 -0.03
CA SER A 36 0.25 1.00 -0.85
C SER A 36 1.60 0.87 -0.12
N VAL A 37 1.81 1.63 0.97
CA VAL A 37 3.05 1.57 1.77
C VAL A 37 3.06 0.38 2.73
N TYR A 38 1.91 0.04 3.30
CA TYR A 38 1.81 -1.03 4.31
C TYR A 38 1.16 -2.31 3.79
N MET A 39 0.35 -2.17 2.74
CA MET A 39 -0.38 -3.23 2.08
C MET A 39 -1.13 -4.12 3.08
N ASP A 40 -0.75 -5.39 3.15
CA ASP A 40 -1.30 -6.45 4.00
C ASP A 40 -0.89 -6.36 5.48
N ASP A 41 0.22 -5.67 5.80
CA ASP A 41 0.77 -5.55 7.17
C ASP A 41 0.45 -4.19 7.81
N THR A 42 -0.58 -3.55 7.29
CA THR A 42 -1.14 -2.32 7.83
C THR A 42 -1.68 -2.51 9.25
N ARG A 43 -1.48 -1.50 10.09
CA ARG A 43 -2.13 -1.38 11.41
C ARG A 43 -3.31 -0.40 11.37
N ALA A 44 -3.84 -0.19 10.17
CA ALA A 44 -5.03 0.63 9.96
C ALA A 44 -6.22 0.04 10.71
N PHE A 45 -7.15 0.91 11.04
CA PHE A 45 -8.34 0.56 11.80
C PHE A 45 -9.53 1.33 11.25
N TYR A 46 -10.72 0.78 11.41
CA TYR A 46 -11.94 1.53 11.18
C TYR A 46 -12.20 2.46 12.36
N LEU A 47 -12.61 3.69 12.07
CA LEU A 47 -13.07 4.61 13.10
C LEU A 47 -14.33 4.03 13.75
N GLN A 48 -14.46 4.10 15.07
CA GLN A 48 -15.58 3.44 15.78
C GLN A 48 -16.97 3.95 15.34
N HIS A 49 -17.04 5.16 14.79
CA HIS A 49 -18.28 5.82 14.40
C HIS A 49 -18.36 6.10 12.88
N ASP A 50 -17.44 5.57 12.08
CA ASP A 50 -17.44 5.71 10.62
C ASP A 50 -16.93 4.43 9.95
N THR A 51 -17.38 4.15 8.73
CA THR A 51 -16.86 3.05 7.89
C THR A 51 -15.50 3.40 7.26
N LYS A 52 -14.96 4.58 7.54
CA LYS A 52 -13.65 5.02 7.05
C LYS A 52 -12.51 4.35 7.79
N ALA A 53 -11.55 3.87 7.00
CA ALA A 53 -10.27 3.39 7.51
C ALA A 53 -9.33 4.55 7.83
N GLY A 54 -8.71 4.50 9.00
CA GLY A 54 -7.70 5.44 9.47
C GLY A 54 -6.30 4.82 9.45
N TYR A 55 -5.33 5.58 8.95
CA TYR A 55 -3.91 5.19 8.86
C TYR A 55 -3.00 5.99 9.78
N PHE A 56 -3.56 6.99 10.47
CA PHE A 56 -2.84 7.99 11.27
C PHE A 56 -1.71 7.40 12.15
N ASP A 57 -1.99 6.32 12.87
CA ASP A 57 -1.05 5.75 13.84
C ASP A 57 0.00 4.80 13.20
N CYS A 58 -0.19 4.41 11.93
CA CYS A 58 0.66 3.43 11.25
C CYS A 58 2.08 3.95 11.01
N HIS A 59 2.26 5.28 10.89
CA HIS A 59 3.54 5.89 10.57
C HIS A 59 4.55 5.89 11.72
N ARG A 60 4.12 5.59 12.96
CA ARG A 60 5.01 5.59 14.13
C ARG A 60 6.13 4.56 14.04
N GLN A 61 5.92 3.49 13.26
CA GLN A 61 6.94 2.47 13.02
C GLN A 61 8.15 2.99 12.22
N PHE A 62 8.05 4.13 11.54
CA PHE A 62 9.19 4.73 10.83
C PHE A 62 10.14 5.51 11.73
N PHE A 63 9.73 5.84 12.96
CA PHE A 63 10.66 6.43 13.91
C PHE A 63 11.68 5.39 14.40
N PRO A 64 12.87 5.79 14.86
CA PRO A 64 13.81 4.90 15.54
C PRO A 64 13.15 4.14 16.70
N ALA A 65 13.59 2.91 16.99
CA ALA A 65 12.98 2.03 18.00
C ALA A 65 12.83 2.69 19.39
N HIS A 66 13.78 3.56 19.76
CA HIS A 66 13.80 4.25 21.05
C HIS A 66 13.16 5.64 21.03
N HIS A 67 12.50 6.02 19.92
CA HIS A 67 11.90 7.34 19.81
C HIS A 67 10.70 7.50 20.78
N PRO A 68 10.59 8.63 21.50
CA PRO A 68 9.52 8.84 22.49
C PRO A 68 8.11 8.65 21.95
N TYR A 69 7.88 9.00 20.68
CA TYR A 69 6.56 8.87 20.05
C TYR A 69 6.10 7.42 19.88
N ARG A 70 7.01 6.44 19.85
CA ARG A 70 6.64 5.02 19.85
C ARG A 70 5.99 4.58 21.16
N ARG A 71 6.29 5.27 22.27
CA ARG A 71 5.76 4.93 23.62
C ARG A 71 4.70 5.92 24.11
N ASN A 72 4.45 6.99 23.37
CA ASN A 72 3.45 7.99 23.71
C ASN A 72 2.02 7.42 23.53
N LYS A 73 1.35 7.17 24.65
CA LYS A 73 -0.02 6.61 24.73
C LYS A 73 -1.13 7.67 24.73
N LYS A 74 -0.78 8.97 24.72
CA LYS A 74 -1.70 10.10 24.86
C LYS A 74 -1.90 10.87 23.56
N ALA A 75 -0.81 11.20 22.86
CA ALA A 75 -0.88 11.99 21.61
C ALA A 75 -1.28 11.16 20.38
N PHE A 76 -1.30 9.82 20.53
CA PHE A 76 -1.58 8.87 19.47
C PHE A 76 -2.76 7.97 19.88
N MET A 77 -2.96 6.86 19.16
CA MET A 77 -4.02 5.91 19.49
C MET A 77 -3.93 5.51 20.97
N LYS A 78 -5.04 5.71 21.70
CA LYS A 78 -5.08 5.64 23.17
C LYS A 78 -4.52 4.30 23.66
N ASN A 79 -3.63 4.37 24.65
CA ASN A 79 -3.01 3.20 25.28
C ASN A 79 -2.17 2.31 24.34
N ARG A 80 -1.81 2.78 23.14
CA ARG A 80 -1.01 2.01 22.18
C ARG A 80 0.47 2.36 22.23
N VAL A 81 1.30 1.32 22.21
CA VAL A 81 2.76 1.41 22.04
C VAL A 81 3.14 0.75 20.71
N GLU A 82 4.00 1.41 19.93
CA GLU A 82 4.46 0.91 18.64
C GLU A 82 5.86 0.30 18.73
N ASN A 83 5.91 -1.03 18.68
CA ASN A 83 7.14 -1.82 18.77
C ASN A 83 7.54 -2.44 17.43
N LYS A 84 6.71 -2.36 16.38
CA LYS A 84 7.06 -2.91 15.07
C LYS A 84 8.19 -2.12 14.44
N VAL A 85 9.05 -2.83 13.73
CA VAL A 85 10.01 -2.22 12.81
C VAL A 85 9.24 -1.87 11.54
N ALA A 86 9.43 -0.66 11.03
CA ALA A 86 8.89 -0.31 9.72
C ALA A 86 9.35 -1.34 8.69
N ARG A 87 8.41 -1.86 7.89
CA ARG A 87 8.80 -2.54 6.67
C ARG A 87 9.58 -1.57 5.79
N LEU A 88 10.66 -2.08 5.20
CA LEU A 88 11.33 -1.38 4.12
C LEU A 88 10.33 -1.23 2.96
N ARG A 89 10.40 -0.11 2.23
CA ARG A 89 9.67 0.00 0.97
C ARG A 89 10.11 -1.15 0.09
N LEU A 90 9.14 -1.90 -0.42
CA LEU A 90 9.42 -2.94 -1.38
C LEU A 90 9.95 -2.29 -2.66
N ILE A 91 10.99 -2.89 -3.21
CA ILE A 91 11.48 -2.59 -4.56
C ILE A 91 10.65 -3.37 -5.58
N GLY A 92 10.69 -2.94 -6.85
CA GLY A 92 9.85 -3.48 -7.93
C GLY A 92 9.82 -5.02 -7.97
N ASP A 93 10.98 -5.66 -7.88
CA ASP A 93 11.11 -7.11 -7.94
C ASP A 93 10.38 -7.82 -6.78
N GLN A 94 10.48 -7.27 -5.56
CA GLN A 94 9.79 -7.81 -4.39
C GLN A 94 8.27 -7.66 -4.49
N ILE A 95 7.79 -6.61 -5.19
CA ILE A 95 6.37 -6.42 -5.45
C ILE A 95 5.90 -7.46 -6.48
N LEU A 96 6.67 -7.67 -7.55
CA LEU A 96 6.41 -8.67 -8.59
C LEU A 96 6.32 -10.08 -8.02
N ASP A 97 7.30 -10.48 -7.21
CA ASP A 97 7.30 -11.79 -6.53
C ASP A 97 6.06 -11.96 -5.65
N ARG A 98 5.61 -10.89 -5.00
CA ARG A 98 4.42 -10.94 -4.16
C ARG A 98 3.16 -11.12 -4.97
N ILE A 99 2.99 -10.33 -6.04
CA ILE A 99 1.85 -10.43 -6.95
C ILE A 99 1.77 -11.83 -7.56
N ALA A 100 2.90 -12.40 -7.98
CA ALA A 100 2.96 -13.75 -8.54
C ALA A 100 2.50 -14.83 -7.55
N ASN A 101 2.58 -14.57 -6.24
CA ASN A 101 2.19 -15.49 -5.17
C ASN A 101 0.81 -15.17 -4.56
N ILE A 102 0.11 -14.13 -5.03
CA ILE A 102 -1.29 -13.90 -4.63
C ILE A 102 -2.13 -14.92 -5.39
N SER A 103 -2.77 -15.84 -4.65
CA SER A 103 -3.75 -16.74 -5.24
C SER A 103 -4.87 -15.91 -5.88
N PRO A 104 -5.27 -16.18 -7.14
CA PRO A 104 -6.34 -15.45 -7.78
C PRO A 104 -7.58 -15.46 -6.90
N ALA A 105 -8.18 -14.29 -6.70
CA ALA A 105 -9.49 -14.24 -6.08
C ALA A 105 -10.46 -14.98 -7.01
N VAL A 106 -11.22 -15.92 -6.46
CA VAL A 106 -12.26 -16.63 -7.19
C VAL A 106 -13.60 -16.22 -6.56
N GLU A 107 -14.41 -15.50 -7.31
CA GLU A 107 -15.79 -15.21 -6.94
C GLU A 107 -16.72 -15.87 -7.96
N ASN A 108 -17.63 -16.71 -7.48
CA ASN A 108 -18.58 -17.45 -8.32
C ASN A 108 -17.93 -18.24 -9.48
N GLY A 109 -16.73 -18.79 -9.26
CA GLY A 109 -16.00 -19.57 -10.26
C GLY A 109 -15.29 -18.74 -11.34
N VAL A 110 -15.30 -17.41 -11.21
CA VAL A 110 -14.56 -16.50 -12.09
C VAL A 110 -13.29 -16.03 -11.39
N VAL A 111 -12.16 -16.16 -12.07
CA VAL A 111 -10.89 -15.57 -11.64
C VAL A 111 -10.96 -14.06 -11.92
N ILE A 112 -10.88 -13.25 -10.86
CA ILE A 112 -11.06 -11.78 -10.93
C ILE A 112 -9.73 -11.00 -10.90
N THR A 113 -8.61 -11.69 -11.07
CA THR A 113 -7.24 -11.12 -11.06
C THR A 113 -6.49 -11.49 -12.32
#